data_AF-A0A939W6J3-F1
#
_entry.id   AF-A0A939W6J3-F1
#
_cell.length_a   1.000
_cell.length_b   1.000
_cell.length_c   1.000
_cell.angle_alpha   90.00
_cell.angle_beta   90.00
_cell.angle_gamma   90.00
#
_symmetry.space_group_name_H-M   'P 1'
#
loop_
_entity.id
_entity.type
_entity.pdbx_description
1 polymer ?
#
loop_
_entity_poly.entity_id
_entity_poly.type
_entity_poly.pdbx_seq_one_letter_code
_entity_poly.pdbx_strand_id
1 'polypeptide(L)' 'MKERIPEFCPHQSPTGALDAKTTKEIMGVLRRLNENGKTVVAVTHDRDVPAYAKRIINIEDGLITDFSV' A
#
# COMPACT_ATOMS: atom_id res chain seq x y z
N MET A 1 34.09 26.89 8.30
CA MET A 1 33.89 25.51 7.78
C MET A 1 32.53 25.05 8.28
N LYS A 2 31.55 24.93 7.40
CA LYS A 2 30.14 24.67 7.75
C LYS A 2 29.88 23.18 7.47
N GLU A 3 29.69 22.40 8.53
CA GLU A 3 29.38 20.98 8.45
C GLU A 3 28.08 20.76 7.68
N ARG A 4 28.20 20.00 6.59
CA ARG A 4 27.09 19.53 5.75
C ARG A 4 26.46 18.32 6.45
N ILE A 5 25.51 18.57 7.34
CA ILE A 5 24.53 17.57 7.74
C ILE A 5 23.71 17.20 6.48
N PRO A 6 23.66 15.92 6.07
CA PRO A 6 22.83 15.52 4.94
C PRO A 6 21.36 15.74 5.32
N GLU A 7 20.63 16.46 4.47
CA GLU A 7 19.18 16.57 4.57
C GLU A 7 18.59 15.17 4.43
N PHE A 8 18.29 14.56 5.58
CA PHE A 8 17.47 13.36 5.66
C PHE A 8 16.11 13.75 5.10
N CYS A 9 15.90 13.43 3.83
CA CYS A 9 14.60 13.53 3.20
C CYS A 9 13.96 12.14 3.31
N PRO A 10 13.07 11.90 4.29
CA PRO A 10 12.18 10.76 4.23
C PRO A 10 11.14 11.09 3.17
N HIS A 11 11.53 11.12 1.89
CA HIS A 11 10.53 11.05 0.83
C HIS A 11 9.90 9.68 0.98
N GLN A 12 8.69 9.70 1.51
CA GLN A 12 7.80 8.58 1.59
C GLN A 12 7.78 7.83 0.26
N SER A 13 7.64 6.51 0.36
CA SER A 13 7.63 5.56 -0.73
C SER A 13 7.04 6.12 -2.04
N PRO A 14 7.60 5.77 -3.21
CA PRO A 14 7.20 6.27 -4.54
C PRO A 14 5.74 5.94 -4.94
N THR A 15 4.95 5.38 -4.04
CA THR A 15 3.51 5.14 -4.19
C THR A 15 2.65 6.38 -3.97
N GLY A 16 3.17 7.46 -3.41
CA GLY A 16 2.42 8.72 -3.19
C GLY A 16 2.05 9.49 -4.46
N ALA A 17 2.53 9.07 -5.63
CA ALA A 17 2.24 9.68 -6.94
C ALA A 17 1.37 8.80 -7.85
N LEU A 18 0.76 7.73 -7.32
CA LEU A 18 -0.26 7.00 -8.06
C LEU A 18 -1.55 7.80 -8.02
N ASP A 19 -1.74 8.63 -9.05
CA ASP A 19 -3.01 9.27 -9.40
C ASP A 19 -4.14 8.25 -9.16
N ALA A 20 -5.20 8.64 -8.44
CA ALA A 20 -6.26 7.75 -7.99
C ALA A 20 -6.86 6.90 -9.14
N LYS A 21 -6.76 7.39 -10.39
CA LYS A 21 -7.11 6.64 -11.60
C LYS A 21 -6.19 5.44 -11.84
N THR A 22 -4.88 5.63 -11.75
CA THR A 22 -3.87 4.59 -11.93
C THR A 22 -3.98 3.54 -10.84
N THR A 23 -4.24 3.93 -9.59
CA THR A 23 -4.49 3.00 -8.48
C THR A 23 -5.68 2.09 -8.79
N LYS A 24 -6.79 2.64 -9.29
CA LYS A 24 -7.97 1.85 -9.68
C LYS A 24 -7.67 0.83 -10.78
N GLU A 25 -6.90 1.23 -11.80
CA GLU A 25 -6.50 0.33 -12.89
C GLU A 25 -5.62 -0.82 -12.37
N ILE A 26 -4.60 -0.52 -11.57
CA ILE A 26 -3.70 -1.52 -10.97
C ILE A 26 -4.51 -2.48 -10.08
N MET A 27 -5.36 -1.96 -9.20
CA MET A 27 -6.19 -2.79 -8.32
C MET A 27 -7.16 -3.68 -9.11
N GLY A 28 -7.66 -3.20 -10.26
CA GLY A 28 -8.45 -3.99 -11.19
C GLY A 28 -7.68 -5.18 -11.78
N VAL A 29 -6.44 -4.96 -12.20
CA VAL A 29 -5.56 -6.04 -12.71
C VAL A 29 -5.25 -7.05 -11.61
N LEU A 30 -4.88 -6.57 -10.42
CA LEU A 30 -4.58 -7.42 -9.26
C LEU A 30 -5.79 -8.25 -8.83
N ARG A 31 -7.00 -7.68 -8.87
CA ARG A 31 -8.24 -8.40 -8.62
C ARG A 31 -8.43 -9.54 -9.61
N ARG A 32 -8.27 -9.28 -10.91
CA ARG A 32 -8.39 -10.32 -11.94
C ARG A 32 -7.38 -11.45 -11.72
N LEU A 33 -6.14 -11.13 -11.37
CA LEU A 33 -5.14 -12.15 -11.03
C LEU A 33 -5.57 -12.98 -9.82
N ASN A 34 -6.16 -12.34 -8.81
CA ASN A 34 -6.70 -13.06 -7.66
C ASN A 34 -7.89 -13.97 -8.03
N GLU A 35 -8.76 -13.53 -8.92
CA GLU A 35 -9.87 -14.34 -9.47
C GLU A 35 -9.35 -15.54 -10.29
N ASN A 36 -8.21 -15.41 -10.95
CA ASN A 36 -7.52 -16.49 -11.65
C ASN A 36 -6.75 -17.45 -10.70
N GLY A 37 -7.00 -17.38 -9.39
CA GLY A 37 -6.43 -18.30 -8.40
C GLY A 37 -5.03 -17.93 -7.90
N LYS A 38 -4.52 -16.73 -8.20
CA LYS A 38 -3.24 -16.24 -7.66
C LYS A 38 -3.45 -15.55 -6.32
N THR A 39 -2.57 -15.78 -5.35
CA THR A 39 -2.59 -15.01 -4.11
C THR A 39 -1.90 -13.67 -4.33
N VAL A 40 -2.59 -12.57 -4.01
CA VAL A 40 -2.05 -11.21 -4.08
C VAL A 40 -2.03 -10.64 -2.68
N VAL A 41 -0.88 -10.10 -2.28
CA VAL A 41 -0.71 -9.36 -1.02
C VAL A 41 -0.25 -7.95 -1.38
N ALA A 42 -0.97 -6.95 -0.88
CA ALA A 42 -0.65 -5.55 -1.08
C ALA A 42 -0.49 -4.89 0.29
N VAL A 43 0.58 -4.09 0.44
CA VAL A 43 0.81 -3.25 1.62
C VAL A 43 0.61 -1.82 1.20
N THR A 44 -0.23 -1.09 1.93
CA THR A 44 -0.64 0.27 1.59
C THR A 44 -0.98 1.06 2.84
N HIS A 45 -0.74 2.37 2.80
CA HIS A 45 -1.25 3.33 3.78
C HIS A 45 -2.51 4.05 3.27
N ASP A 46 -2.93 3.79 2.04
CA ASP A 46 -4.13 4.37 1.43
C ASP A 46 -5.39 3.69 1.95
N ARG A 47 -6.39 4.50 2.33
CA ARG A 47 -7.68 4.05 2.88
C ARG A 47 -8.64 3.50 1.83
N ASP A 48 -8.42 3.79 0.56
CA ASP A 48 -9.30 3.35 -0.54
C ASP A 48 -8.94 1.95 -1.05
N VAL A 49 -7.68 1.53 -0.91
CA VAL A 49 -7.17 0.23 -1.37
C VAL A 49 -7.80 -0.97 -0.63
N PRO A 50 -8.04 -0.94 0.70
CA PRO A 50 -8.69 -2.03 1.43
C PRO A 50 -10.07 -2.42 0.87
N ALA A 51 -10.81 -1.48 0.28
CA ALA A 51 -12.12 -1.76 -0.33
C ALA A 51 -12.06 -2.75 -1.51
N TYR A 52 -10.87 -2.99 -2.07
CA TYR A 52 -10.66 -3.94 -3.16
C TYR A 52 -10.21 -5.32 -2.69
N ALA A 53 -9.82 -5.47 -1.43
CA ALA A 53 -9.27 -6.70 -0.88
C ALA A 53 -10.37 -7.62 -0.33
N LYS A 54 -10.11 -8.93 -0.35
CA LYS A 54 -10.98 -9.93 0.31
C LYS A 54 -10.72 -10.04 1.81
N ARG A 55 -9.53 -9.66 2.26
CA ARG A 55 -9.12 -9.70 3.67
C ARG A 55 -8.29 -8.47 3.95
N ILE A 56 -8.49 -7.89 5.12
CA ILE A 56 -7.78 -6.69 5.58
C ILE A 56 -7.10 -7.04 6.90
N ILE A 57 -5.81 -6.73 6.99
CA ILE A 57 -5.02 -6.90 8.20
C ILE A 57 -4.43 -5.54 8.52
N ASN A 58 -4.79 -4.96 9.67
CA ASN A 58 -4.13 -3.76 10.16
C ASN A 58 -2.98 -4.15 11.08
N ILE A 59 -1.86 -3.46 10.88
CA ILE A 59 -0.66 -3.63 11.67
C ILE A 59 -0.26 -2.25 12.20
N GLU A 60 -0.13 -2.15 13.52
CA GLU A 60 0.38 -0.95 14.21
C GLU A 60 1.52 -1.38 15.15
N ASP A 61 2.63 -0.63 15.13
CA ASP A 61 3.83 -0.91 15.94
C ASP A 61 4.33 -2.37 15.87
N GLY A 62 4.16 -3.01 14.70
CA GLY A 62 4.57 -4.40 14.46
C GLY A 62 3.61 -5.46 15.02
N LEU A 63 2.47 -5.05 15.59
CA LEU A 63 1.43 -5.93 16.10
C LEU A 63 0.21 -5.87 15.19
N ILE A 64 -0.45 -7.01 14.99
CA ILE A 64 -1.73 -7.07 14.28
C ILE A 64 -2.79 -6.50 15.22
N THR A 65 -3.43 -5.40 14.82
CA THR A 65 -4.46 -4.72 15.62
C THR A 65 -5.87 -5.05 15.16
N ASP A 66 -6.05 -5.36 13.87
CA ASP A 66 -7.34 -5.76 13.30
C ASP A 66 -7.19 -6.82 12.20
N PHE A 67 -8.18 -7.71 12.11
CA PHE A 67 -8.27 -8.73 11.07
C PHE A 67 -9.72 -8.88 10.62
N SER A 68 -9.98 -8.48 9.38
CA SER A 68 -11.30 -8.55 8.76
C SER A 68 -11.29 -9.53 7.58
N VAL A 69 -12.28 -10.44 7.54
CA VAL A 69 -12.48 -11.47 6.50
C VAL A 69 -13.69 -11.22 5.62
#